data_AF-A0A3Q3IP94-F1
#
_entry.id   AF-A0A3Q3IP94-F1
#
_cell.length_a   1.000
_cell.length_b   1.000
_cell.length_c   1.000
_cell.angle_alpha   90.00
_cell.angle_beta   90.00
_cell.angle_gamma   90.00
#
_symmetry.space_group_name_H-M   'P 1'
#
loop_
_entity.id
_entity.type
_entity.pdbx_description
1 polymer ?
#
loop_
_entity_poly.entity_id
_entity_poly.type
_entity_poly.pdbx_seq_one_letter_code
_entity_poly.pdbx_strand_id
1 'polypeptide(L)'
;MDFSIRAANMEDCKDIARMIMELAEYENQTDIVKVTQKDLEQDGFSKNPFFHGIIAEVAEQHRTQDGKGIGKALMSKVAQLGLAAGCSNLKFTVLDWNKPSVDFYVSQGCSDITANFGFHCINKPGNTCESFT
;
A
#
# COMPACT_ATOMS: atom_id res chain seq x y z
N MET A 1 -6.09 21.82 3.92
CA MET A 1 -6.70 20.61 3.35
C MET A 1 -6.94 19.71 4.54
N ASP A 2 -8.19 19.57 4.93
CA ASP A 2 -8.53 18.84 6.15
C ASP A 2 -8.92 17.42 5.76
N PHE A 3 -8.19 16.46 6.30
CA PHE A 3 -8.45 15.04 6.13
C PHE A 3 -8.29 14.32 7.48
N SER A 4 -8.98 13.19 7.63
CA SER A 4 -8.85 12.30 8.78
C SER A 4 -8.07 11.04 8.36
N ILE A 5 -7.38 10.42 9.31
CA ILE A 5 -6.75 9.10 9.12
C ILE A 5 -7.41 8.12 10.07
N ARG A 6 -7.98 7.04 9.55
CA ARG A 6 -8.64 6.00 10.34
C ARG A 6 -8.35 4.59 9.82
N ALA A 7 -8.64 3.59 10.64
CA ALA A 7 -8.67 2.21 10.17
C ALA A 7 -9.79 2.02 9.15
N ALA A 8 -9.54 1.18 8.15
CA ALA A 8 -10.57 0.73 7.23
C ALA A 8 -11.64 -0.10 7.97
N ASN A 9 -12.86 -0.06 7.46
CA ASN A 9 -13.96 -0.94 7.81
C ASN A 9 -14.46 -1.66 6.54
N MET A 10 -15.41 -2.58 6.71
CA MET A 10 -15.92 -3.41 5.62
C MET A 10 -16.63 -2.60 4.51
N GLU A 11 -17.19 -1.44 4.82
CA GLU A 11 -17.85 -0.57 3.83
C GLU A 11 -16.82 0.09 2.89
N ASP A 12 -15.58 0.26 3.35
CA ASP A 12 -14.50 0.83 2.54
C ASP A 12 -14.00 -0.14 1.46
N CYS A 13 -14.34 -1.44 1.52
CA CYS A 13 -13.84 -2.45 0.58
C CYS A 13 -14.13 -2.10 -0.88
N LYS A 14 -15.26 -1.44 -1.14
CA LYS A 14 -15.61 -0.96 -2.49
C LYS A 14 -14.64 0.11 -2.99
N ASP A 15 -14.32 1.08 -2.14
CA ASP A 15 -13.38 2.15 -2.48
C ASP A 15 -11.94 1.66 -2.53
N ILE A 16 -11.56 0.72 -1.66
CA ILE A 16 -10.24 0.06 -1.70
C ILE A 16 -10.07 -0.70 -3.02
N ALA A 17 -11.06 -1.50 -3.43
CA ALA A 17 -11.01 -2.23 -4.71
C ALA A 17 -10.87 -1.27 -5.90
N ARG A 18 -11.63 -0.16 -5.89
CA ARG A 18 -11.52 0.90 -6.90
C ARG A 18 -10.11 1.50 -6.94
N MET A 19 -9.56 1.89 -5.78
CA MET A 19 -8.22 2.50 -5.70
C MET A 19 -7.10 1.52 -6.12
N ILE A 20 -7.24 0.23 -5.84
CA ILE A 20 -6.30 -0.81 -6.32
C ILE A 20 -6.31 -0.87 -7.84
N MET A 21 -7.50 -0.83 -8.46
CA MET A 21 -7.62 -0.80 -9.92
C MET A 21 -7.03 0.48 -10.53
N GLU A 22 -7.32 1.65 -9.94
CA GLU A 22 -6.75 2.94 -10.38
C GLU A 22 -5.21 2.94 -10.31
N LEU A 23 -4.64 2.34 -9.26
CA LEU A 23 -3.18 2.19 -9.15
C LEU A 23 -2.63 1.25 -10.23
N ALA A 24 -3.31 0.13 -10.49
CA ALA A 24 -2.89 -0.80 -11.53
C ALA A 24 -2.98 -0.19 -12.94
N GLU A 25 -3.97 0.66 -13.21
CA GLU A 25 -4.04 1.46 -14.43
C GLU A 25 -2.84 2.42 -14.55
N TYR A 26 -2.52 3.13 -13.46
CA TYR A 26 -1.35 4.03 -13.41
C TYR A 26 -0.03 3.29 -13.67
N GLU A 27 0.10 2.05 -13.19
CA GLU A 27 1.29 1.21 -13.36
C GLU A 27 1.28 0.38 -14.67
N ASN A 28 0.25 0.50 -15.51
CA ASN A 28 0.01 -0.31 -16.71
C ASN A 28 0.01 -1.84 -16.43
N GLN A 29 -0.59 -2.23 -15.31
CA GLN A 29 -0.59 -3.60 -14.77
C GLN A 29 -2.01 -4.09 -14.41
N THR A 30 -3.03 -3.68 -15.17
CA THR A 30 -4.42 -4.08 -14.89
C THR A 30 -4.65 -5.58 -14.95
N ASP A 31 -3.96 -6.28 -15.85
CA ASP A 31 -4.16 -7.72 -16.11
C ASP A 31 -3.75 -8.63 -14.96
N ILE A 32 -2.93 -8.14 -14.03
CA ILE A 32 -2.47 -8.92 -12.88
C ILE A 32 -3.38 -8.75 -11.65
N VAL A 33 -4.30 -7.77 -11.66
CA VAL A 33 -5.21 -7.55 -10.54
C VAL A 33 -6.33 -8.58 -10.59
N LYS A 34 -6.31 -9.51 -9.62
CA LYS A 34 -7.34 -10.55 -9.47
C LYS A 34 -8.24 -10.34 -8.25
N VAL A 35 -7.86 -9.42 -7.36
CA VAL A 35 -8.56 -9.19 -6.10
C VAL A 35 -9.91 -8.54 -6.35
N THR A 36 -10.95 -9.07 -5.72
CA THR A 36 -12.31 -8.51 -5.76
C THR A 36 -12.68 -7.86 -4.42
N GLN A 37 -13.74 -7.05 -4.41
CA GLN A 37 -14.30 -6.51 -3.16
C GLN A 37 -14.58 -7.62 -2.13
N LYS A 38 -15.14 -8.75 -2.58
CA LYS A 38 -15.47 -9.87 -1.70
C LYS A 38 -14.22 -10.52 -1.08
N ASP A 39 -13.13 -10.59 -1.84
CA ASP A 39 -11.86 -11.10 -1.32
C ASP A 39 -11.32 -10.15 -0.23
N LEU A 40 -11.41 -8.83 -0.44
CA LEU A 40 -11.00 -7.83 0.56
C LEU A 40 -11.83 -7.93 1.85
N GLU A 41 -13.15 -8.10 1.73
CA GLU A 41 -14.04 -8.29 2.89
C GLU A 41 -13.65 -9.54 3.68
N GLN A 42 -13.43 -10.65 2.98
CA GLN A 42 -13.07 -11.93 3.59
C GLN A 42 -11.68 -11.88 4.24
N ASP A 43 -10.68 -11.35 3.55
CA ASP A 43 -9.28 -11.44 3.98
C ASP A 43 -8.89 -10.32 4.96
N GLY A 44 -9.53 -9.15 4.86
CA GLY A 44 -9.22 -7.98 5.68
C GLY A 44 -10.03 -7.88 6.98
N PHE A 45 -11.19 -8.54 7.05
CA PHE A 45 -12.15 -8.36 8.16
C PHE A 45 -12.60 -9.67 8.81
N SER A 46 -11.87 -10.76 8.57
CA SER A 46 -12.06 -12.02 9.31
C SER A 46 -11.50 -11.94 10.74
N LYS A 47 -11.71 -13.02 11.52
CA LYS A 47 -11.15 -13.16 12.88
C LYS A 47 -9.61 -13.09 12.91
N ASN A 48 -8.93 -13.46 11.82
CA ASN A 48 -7.48 -13.40 11.69
C ASN A 48 -7.13 -12.83 10.31
N PRO A 49 -7.13 -11.49 10.16
CA PRO A 49 -7.02 -10.85 8.86
C PRO A 49 -5.61 -10.98 8.27
N PHE A 50 -5.53 -11.10 6.94
CA PHE A 50 -4.27 -11.16 6.20
C PHE A 50 -3.64 -9.77 6.00
N PHE A 51 -4.45 -8.72 6.01
CA PHE A 51 -4.01 -7.34 5.87
C PHE A 51 -4.84 -6.40 6.75
N HIS A 52 -4.33 -5.20 6.97
CA HIS A 52 -5.05 -4.11 7.63
C HIS A 52 -5.04 -2.89 6.71
N GLY A 53 -6.18 -2.22 6.58
CA GLY A 53 -6.32 -0.99 5.78
C GLY A 53 -6.27 0.27 6.64
N ILE A 54 -5.64 1.33 6.11
CA ILE A 54 -5.68 2.70 6.67
C ILE A 54 -6.25 3.62 5.60
N ILE A 55 -7.30 4.36 5.94
CA ILE A 55 -8.02 5.25 5.03
C ILE A 55 -7.71 6.70 5.39
N ALA A 56 -7.47 7.50 4.36
CA ALA A 56 -7.51 8.94 4.44
C ALA A 56 -8.86 9.44 3.93
N GLU A 57 -9.68 10.00 4.82
CA GLU A 57 -10.97 10.58 4.42
C GLU A 57 -10.81 12.07 4.17
N VAL A 58 -11.21 12.50 2.99
CA VAL A 58 -11.18 13.90 2.58
C VAL A 58 -12.61 14.33 2.31
N ALA A 59 -13.08 15.37 3.00
CA ALA A 59 -14.39 15.94 2.74
C ALA A 59 -14.44 16.51 1.31
N GLU A 60 -15.57 16.38 0.63
CA GLU A 60 -15.72 16.73 -0.80
C GLU A 60 -15.22 18.14 -1.10
N GLN A 61 -15.57 19.10 -0.24
CA GLN A 61 -15.17 20.50 -0.34
C GLN A 61 -13.65 20.76 -0.23
N HIS A 62 -12.88 19.77 0.21
CA HIS A 62 -11.43 19.86 0.40
C HIS A 62 -10.66 18.93 -0.53
N ARG A 63 -11.32 18.22 -1.46
CA ARG A 63 -10.64 17.41 -2.46
C ARG A 63 -9.84 18.32 -3.39
N THR A 64 -8.54 18.03 -3.49
CA THR A 64 -7.62 18.70 -4.42
C THR A 64 -6.94 17.66 -5.29
N GLN A 65 -6.52 18.04 -6.50
CA GLN A 65 -5.87 17.14 -7.44
C GLN A 65 -4.53 16.59 -6.91
N ASP A 66 -3.82 17.35 -6.08
CA ASP A 66 -2.44 17.03 -5.69
C ASP A 66 -2.34 16.20 -4.40
N GLY A 67 -3.43 16.07 -3.62
CA GLY A 67 -3.47 15.25 -2.39
C GLY A 67 -2.34 15.52 -1.37
N LYS A 68 -1.76 16.73 -1.37
CA LYS A 68 -0.49 17.02 -0.67
C LYS A 68 -0.57 16.65 0.80
N GLY A 69 0.37 15.82 1.25
CA GLY A 69 0.51 15.40 2.65
C GLY A 69 -0.23 14.12 3.03
N ILE A 70 -1.20 13.65 2.23
CA ILE A 70 -1.97 12.43 2.53
C ILE A 70 -1.05 11.20 2.56
N GLY A 71 -0.21 11.01 1.55
CA GLY A 71 0.72 9.87 1.48
C GLY A 71 1.66 9.81 2.68
N LYS A 72 2.21 10.97 3.10
CA LYS A 72 3.03 11.06 4.31
C LYS A 72 2.26 10.69 5.57
N ALA A 73 1.02 11.15 5.71
CA ALA A 73 0.18 10.85 6.87
C ALA A 73 -0.18 9.36 6.95
N LEU A 74 -0.53 8.74 5.82
CA LEU A 74 -0.77 7.29 5.72
C LEU A 74 0.46 6.49 6.15
N MET A 75 1.62 6.78 5.56
CA MET A 75 2.87 6.09 5.90
C MET A 75 3.28 6.31 7.36
N SER A 76 3.07 7.52 7.89
CA SER A 76 3.32 7.82 9.30
C SER A 76 2.42 6.99 10.22
N LYS A 77 1.14 6.80 9.86
CA LYS A 77 0.23 5.97 10.64
C LYS A 77 0.65 4.50 10.64
N VAL A 78 1.07 3.96 9.50
CA VAL A 78 1.59 2.59 9.40
C VAL A 78 2.85 2.43 10.26
N ALA A 79 3.78 3.38 10.20
CA ALA A 79 4.98 3.36 11.03
C ALA A 79 4.65 3.38 12.54
N GLN A 80 3.69 4.22 12.96
CA GLN A 80 3.23 4.27 14.35
C GLN A 80 2.62 2.93 14.82
N LEU A 81 1.82 2.29 13.97
CA LEU A 81 1.24 0.98 14.27
C LEU A 81 2.34 -0.10 14.39
N GLY A 82 3.33 -0.07 13.50
CA GLY A 82 4.50 -0.96 13.59
C GLY A 82 5.27 -0.77 14.90
N LEU A 83 5.59 0.47 15.26
CA LEU A 83 6.29 0.78 16.52
C LEU A 83 5.49 0.30 17.74
N ALA A 84 4.17 0.51 17.75
CA ALA A 84 3.30 0.04 18.83
C ALA A 84 3.24 -1.50 18.93
N ALA A 85 3.44 -2.20 17.81
CA ALA A 85 3.55 -3.65 17.76
C ALA A 85 4.98 -4.18 18.04
N GLY A 86 5.93 -3.30 18.36
CA GLY A 86 7.33 -3.67 18.62
C GLY A 86 8.17 -3.89 17.35
N CYS A 87 7.68 -3.50 16.18
CA CYS A 87 8.44 -3.53 14.94
C CYS A 87 9.43 -2.36 14.88
N SER A 88 10.62 -2.62 14.35
CA SER A 88 11.70 -1.62 14.18
C SER A 88 11.95 -1.21 12.74
N ASN A 89 11.30 -1.86 11.77
CA ASN A 89 11.54 -1.66 10.35
C ASN A 89 10.22 -1.56 9.60
N LEU A 90 10.17 -0.65 8.64
CA LEU A 90 9.11 -0.55 7.64
C LEU A 90 9.71 -0.89 6.27
N LYS A 91 9.13 -1.85 5.56
CA LYS A 91 9.60 -2.30 4.24
C LYS A 91 8.47 -2.16 3.22
N PHE A 92 8.81 -1.67 2.03
CA PHE A 92 7.92 -1.54 0.89
C PHE A 92 8.76 -1.48 -0.40
N THR A 93 8.11 -1.67 -1.54
CA THR A 93 8.74 -1.60 -2.87
C THR A 93 8.32 -0.32 -3.59
N VAL A 94 9.22 0.24 -4.38
CA VAL A 94 8.95 1.37 -5.28
C VAL A 94 9.40 0.95 -6.68
N LEU A 95 8.58 1.21 -7.69
CA LEU A 95 8.95 0.93 -9.08
C LEU A 95 10.14 1.79 -9.50
N ASP A 96 11.01 1.23 -10.34
CA ASP A 96 12.27 1.81 -10.79
C ASP A 96 12.11 3.19 -11.45
N TRP A 97 11.06 3.35 -12.26
CA TRP A 97 10.74 4.61 -12.93
C TRP A 97 10.18 5.68 -12.00
N ASN A 98 9.71 5.33 -10.79
CA ASN A 98 9.09 6.27 -9.86
C ASN A 98 10.13 7.00 -8.99
N LYS A 99 11.08 7.66 -9.68
CA LYS A 99 12.13 8.48 -9.08
C LYS A 99 11.60 9.52 -8.07
N PRO A 100 10.46 10.21 -8.32
CA PRO A 100 9.90 11.15 -7.34
C PRO A 100 9.56 10.47 -6.00
N SER A 101 9.01 9.25 -6.02
CA SER A 101 8.70 8.52 -4.78
C SER A 101 9.97 8.03 -4.10
N VAL A 102 10.95 7.53 -4.85
CA VAL A 102 12.26 7.14 -4.30
C VAL A 102 12.89 8.32 -3.56
N ASP A 103 12.98 9.49 -4.21
CA ASP A 103 13.58 10.70 -3.62
C ASP A 103 12.81 11.17 -2.38
N PHE A 104 11.48 11.11 -2.43
CA PHE A 104 10.65 11.41 -1.27
C PHE A 104 10.97 10.49 -0.09
N TYR A 105 10.97 9.16 -0.27
CA TYR A 105 11.21 8.24 0.84
C TYR A 105 12.65 8.30 1.37
N VAL A 106 13.64 8.47 0.48
CA VAL A 106 15.04 8.70 0.90
C VAL A 106 15.16 9.99 1.73
N SER A 107 14.46 11.07 1.35
CA SER A 107 14.42 12.31 2.15
C SER A 107 13.78 12.14 3.54
N GLN A 108 12.95 11.11 3.72
CA GLN A 108 12.36 10.75 5.03
C GLN A 108 13.25 9.78 5.83
N GLY A 109 14.45 9.45 5.34
CA GLY A 109 15.41 8.57 6.01
C GLY A 109 15.34 7.09 5.62
N CYS A 110 14.56 6.72 4.59
CA CYS A 110 14.57 5.36 4.05
C CYS A 110 15.87 5.08 3.27
N SER A 111 16.30 3.83 3.25
CA SER A 111 17.42 3.36 2.43
C SER A 111 16.94 2.48 1.30
N ASP A 112 17.44 2.71 0.09
CA ASP A 112 17.23 1.80 -1.05
C ASP A 112 18.05 0.53 -0.84
N ILE A 113 17.36 -0.56 -0.50
CA ILE A 113 17.99 -1.84 -0.19
C ILE A 113 18.58 -2.50 -1.45
N THR A 114 17.96 -2.28 -2.62
CA THR A 114 18.45 -2.80 -3.90
C THR A 114 19.75 -2.11 -4.27
N ALA A 115 19.79 -0.78 -4.22
CA ALA A 115 20.97 0.00 -4.57
C ALA A 115 22.13 -0.19 -3.57
N ASN A 116 21.82 -0.28 -2.26
CA ASN A 116 22.85 -0.32 -1.23
C ASN A 116 23.43 -1.72 -1.00
N PHE A 117 22.63 -2.77 -1.17
CA PHE A 117 23.02 -4.13 -0.77
C PHE A 117 22.84 -5.18 -1.87
N GLY A 118 22.27 -4.83 -3.02
CA GLY A 118 22.10 -5.73 -4.16
C GLY A 118 21.03 -6.81 -3.95
N PHE A 119 20.04 -6.60 -3.09
CA PHE A 119 18.91 -7.53 -2.97
C PHE A 119 17.97 -7.42 -4.18
N HIS A 120 17.43 -8.57 -4.60
CA HIS A 120 16.38 -8.65 -5.61
C HIS A 120 15.04 -9.04 -4.98
N CYS A 121 13.95 -8.44 -5.45
CA CYS A 121 12.58 -8.89 -5.16
C CYS A 121 12.21 -10.01 -6.15
N ILE A 122 12.06 -11.24 -5.66
CA ILE A 122 11.81 -12.43 -6.49
C ILE A 122 10.44 -12.99 -6.15
N ASN A 123 9.58 -13.14 -7.16
CA ASN A 123 8.24 -13.72 -7.02
C ASN A 123 8.10 -14.97 -7.90
N LYS A 124 7.48 -16.04 -7.37
CA LYS A 124 7.08 -17.20 -8.15
C LYS A 124 5.55 -17.23 -8.25
N PRO A 125 4.98 -17.09 -9.46
CA PRO A 125 3.54 -17.15 -9.65
C PRO A 125 2.96 -18.48 -9.16
N GLY A 126 1.82 -18.42 -8.46
CA GLY A 126 1.20 -19.57 -7.80
C GLY A 126 0.91 -20.75 -8.74
N ASN A 127 0.53 -20.48 -9.98
CA ASN A 127 0.29 -21.50 -11.02
C ASN A 127 1.55 -22.29 -11.44
N THR A 128 2.73 -21.90 -10.96
CA THR A 128 4.00 -22.60 -11.22
C THR A 128 4.62 -23.21 -9.97
N CYS A 129 4.02 -23.02 -8.79
CA CYS A 129 4.57 -23.46 -7.49
C CYS A 129 4.73 -24.98 -7.36
N GLU A 130 3.92 -25.76 -8.08
CA GLU A 130 4.00 -27.23 -8.13
C GLU A 130 5.36 -27.75 -8.61
N SER A 131 6.17 -26.93 -9.30
CA SER A 131 7.51 -27.33 -9.74
C SER A 131 8.54 -27.47 -8.61
N PHE A 132 8.17 -27.17 -7.36
CA PHE A 132 9.03 -27.30 -6.17
C PHE A 132 8.54 -28.35 -5.16
N THR A 133 7.43 -29.01 -5.44
CA THR A 133 6.85 -30.09 -4.63
C THR A 133 7.13 -31.43 -5.28
#